data_AF-X0ZI56-F1
#
_entry.id   AF-X0ZI56-F1
#
_cell.length_a   1.000
_cell.length_b   1.000
_cell.length_c   1.000
_cell.angle_alpha   90.00
_cell.angle_beta   90.00
_cell.angle_gamma   90.00
#
_symmetry.space_group_name_H-M   'P 1'
#
loop_
_entity.id
_entity.type
_entity.pdbx_description
1 polymer ?
#
loop_
_entity_poly.entity_id
_entity_poly.type
_entity_poly.pdbx_seq_one_letter_code
_entity_poly.pdbx_strand_id
1 'polypeptide(L)'
;MSKIKFGVTINAAPDMLYRSDYDSIKKIALECESLGYDSIWAMDHLMWGDFNEGSVFEAWTLLSALAVETKTIKLGPLVGCNSFRNPSLTAKIAATIDVISKGRL
;
A
#
# COMPACT_ATOMS: atom_id res chain seq x y z
N MET A 1 -26.37 -10.11 6.85
CA MET A 1 -25.81 -9.13 7.81
C MET A 1 -24.41 -8.76 7.34
N SER A 2 -24.13 -7.49 7.05
CA SER A 2 -22.75 -7.10 6.68
C SER A 2 -21.86 -7.15 7.91
N LYS A 3 -20.78 -7.93 7.87
CA LYS A 3 -19.75 -7.94 8.91
C LYS A 3 -18.89 -6.67 8.77
N ILE A 4 -18.64 -5.97 9.87
CA ILE A 4 -17.64 -4.90 9.92
C ILE A 4 -16.27 -5.53 9.65
N LYS A 5 -15.45 -4.86 8.83
CA LYS A 5 -14.10 -5.26 8.45
C LYS A 5 -13.13 -4.16 8.84
N PHE A 6 -11.94 -4.55 9.28
CA PHE A 6 -10.89 -3.62 9.71
C PHE A 6 -9.74 -3.63 8.71
N GLY A 7 -9.16 -2.45 8.47
CA GLY A 7 -7.98 -2.28 7.64
C GLY A 7 -6.94 -1.38 8.31
N VAL A 8 -5.71 -1.41 7.83
CA VAL A 8 -4.56 -0.69 8.40
C VAL A 8 -3.85 0.14 7.34
N THR A 9 -3.51 1.38 7.66
CA THR A 9 -2.64 2.20 6.80
C THR A 9 -1.19 1.99 7.21
N ILE A 10 -0.33 1.60 6.27
CA ILE A 10 1.01 1.05 6.57
C ILE A 10 2.16 2.06 6.45
N ASN A 11 1.87 3.29 6.03
CA ASN A 11 2.87 4.35 5.81
C ASN A 11 2.32 5.75 6.14
N ALA A 12 1.44 5.83 7.15
CA ALA A 12 0.71 7.08 7.49
C ALA A 12 1.24 7.86 8.70
N ALA A 13 2.15 7.28 9.48
CA ALA A 13 2.60 7.90 10.72
C ALA A 13 3.91 8.67 10.48
N PRO A 14 4.05 9.93 10.96
CA PRO A 14 5.27 10.72 10.84
C PRO A 14 6.53 9.96 11.26
N ASP A 15 6.47 9.22 12.36
CA ASP A 15 7.53 8.34 12.86
C ASP A 15 7.87 7.17 11.93
N MET A 16 6.89 6.63 11.18
CA MET A 16 7.15 5.68 10.10
C MET A 16 7.77 6.38 8.87
N LEU A 17 7.43 7.64 8.59
CA LEU A 17 7.93 8.39 7.43
C LEU A 17 9.43 8.73 7.51
N TYR A 18 10.01 8.84 8.71
CA TYR A 18 11.43 9.19 8.87
C TYR A 18 12.39 8.00 8.74
N ARG A 19 11.92 6.75 8.86
CA ARG A 19 12.79 5.54 8.93
C ARG A 19 12.18 4.24 8.39
N SER A 20 11.05 4.26 7.70
CA SER A 20 10.50 3.01 7.18
C SER A 20 11.35 2.50 6.02
N ASP A 21 12.11 1.45 6.29
CA ASP A 21 12.62 0.55 5.27
C ASP A 21 11.51 -0.41 4.81
N TYR A 22 11.75 -1.07 3.69
CA TYR A 22 10.77 -1.99 3.11
C TYR A 22 10.51 -3.21 4.01
N ASP A 23 11.52 -3.73 4.73
CA ASP A 23 11.36 -4.92 5.57
C ASP A 23 10.44 -4.63 6.77
N SER A 24 10.51 -3.42 7.32
CA SER A 24 9.57 -2.95 8.35
C SER A 24 8.12 -2.93 7.85
N ILE A 25 7.88 -2.38 6.66
CA ILE A 25 6.52 -2.33 6.05
C ILE A 25 6.02 -3.75 5.74
N LYS A 26 6.88 -4.58 5.16
CA LYS A 26 6.59 -6.00 4.89
C LYS A 26 6.20 -6.74 6.18
N LYS A 27 6.95 -6.54 7.26
CA LYS A 27 6.64 -7.16 8.56
C LYS A 27 5.27 -6.74 9.08
N ILE A 28 4.92 -5.46 8.97
CA ILE A 28 3.59 -4.95 9.35
C ILE A 28 2.50 -5.59 8.49
N ALA A 29 2.68 -5.64 7.17
CA ALA A 29 1.70 -6.24 6.26
C ALA A 29 1.43 -7.72 6.57
N LEU A 30 2.49 -8.49 6.84
CA LEU A 30 2.39 -9.91 7.22
C LEU A 30 1.73 -10.10 8.59
N GLU A 31 2.01 -9.21 9.55
CA GLU A 31 1.37 -9.24 10.87
C GLU A 31 -0.12 -8.88 10.77
N CYS A 32 -0.49 -7.88 9.97
CA CYS A 32 -1.90 -7.57 9.72
C CYS A 32 -2.64 -8.77 9.11
N GLU A 33 -2.01 -9.47 8.16
CA GLU A 33 -2.58 -10.68 7.55
C GLU A 33 -2.74 -11.81 8.59
N SER A 34 -1.73 -12.05 9.43
CA SER A 34 -1.78 -13.09 10.46
C SER A 34 -2.86 -12.82 11.53
N LEU A 35 -3.09 -11.55 11.86
CA LEU A 35 -4.11 -11.09 12.81
C LEU A 35 -5.53 -11.04 12.20
N GLY A 36 -5.67 -11.29 10.90
CA GLY A 36 -6.97 -11.35 10.23
C GLY A 36 -7.58 -9.99 9.86
N TYR A 37 -6.76 -8.95 9.69
CA TYR A 37 -7.22 -7.72 9.07
C TYR A 37 -7.65 -7.96 7.62
N ASP A 38 -8.66 -7.22 7.15
CA ASP A 38 -9.23 -7.41 5.81
C ASP A 38 -8.37 -6.76 4.73
N SER A 39 -7.70 -5.65 5.05
CA SER A 39 -7.01 -4.82 4.05
C SER A 39 -5.85 -4.01 4.63
N ILE A 40 -4.87 -3.71 3.79
CA ILE A 40 -3.84 -2.71 4.03
C ILE A 40 -3.87 -1.61 2.97
N TRP A 41 -3.53 -0.40 3.41
CA TRP A 41 -3.66 0.81 2.62
C TRP A 41 -2.35 1.58 2.56
N ALA A 42 -1.84 1.83 1.34
CA ALA A 42 -0.60 2.57 1.11
C ALA A 42 -0.89 4.00 0.64
N MET A 43 -0.36 4.99 1.34
CA MET A 43 -0.50 6.40 0.98
C MET A 43 0.22 6.73 -0.32
N ASP A 44 -0.50 7.37 -1.25
CA ASP A 44 0.03 7.75 -2.56
C ASP A 44 0.62 9.16 -2.48
N HIS A 45 1.77 9.30 -1.83
CA HIS A 45 2.57 10.52 -1.89
C HIS A 45 3.83 10.22 -2.70
N LEU A 46 4.20 11.12 -3.62
CA LEU A 46 5.45 11.01 -4.36
C LEU A 46 6.63 11.59 -3.59
N MET A 47 6.35 12.61 -2.76
CA MET A 47 7.29 13.28 -1.87
C MET A 47 6.53 13.69 -0.61
N TRP A 48 7.23 13.77 0.52
CA TRP A 48 6.67 14.22 1.79
C TRP A 48 7.56 15.30 2.38
N GLY A 49 7.00 16.48 2.62
CA GLY A 49 7.76 17.61 3.17
C GLY A 49 8.90 18.08 2.26
N ASP A 50 9.90 18.72 2.87
CA ASP A 50 11.16 19.07 2.22
C ASP A 50 12.12 17.87 2.13
N PHE A 51 13.20 17.97 1.35
CA PHE A 51 14.18 16.88 1.13
C PHE A 51 14.79 16.26 2.41
N ASN A 52 14.67 16.95 3.55
CA ASN A 52 15.18 16.51 4.85
C ASN A 52 14.13 15.83 5.74
N GLU A 53 12.85 15.80 5.32
CA GLU A 53 11.72 15.34 6.13
C GLU A 53 11.33 13.87 5.91
N GLY A 54 12.14 13.12 5.16
CA GLY A 54 11.99 11.67 4.98
C GLY A 54 11.64 11.25 3.56
N SER A 55 11.77 9.96 3.30
CA SER A 55 11.45 9.35 2.00
C SER A 55 10.14 8.59 2.12
N VAL A 56 9.23 8.80 1.18
CA VAL A 56 8.00 8.01 1.04
C VAL A 56 8.18 6.97 -0.06
N PHE A 57 7.68 5.76 0.19
CA PHE A 57 7.51 4.80 -0.89
C PHE A 57 6.35 5.24 -1.79
N GLU A 58 6.58 5.14 -3.09
CA GLU A 58 5.52 5.33 -4.08
C GLU A 58 4.50 4.18 -3.95
N ALA A 59 3.21 4.52 -3.82
CA ALA A 59 2.18 3.57 -3.38
C ALA A 59 2.02 2.37 -4.32
N TRP A 60 2.01 2.57 -5.65
CA TRP A 60 1.68 1.49 -6.57
C TRP A 60 2.82 0.46 -6.68
N THR A 61 4.07 0.91 -6.67
CA THR A 61 5.24 0.04 -6.63
C THR A 61 5.36 -0.69 -5.29
N LEU A 62 5.06 -0.04 -4.17
CA LEU A 62 4.98 -0.69 -2.86
C LEU A 62 3.91 -1.79 -2.83
N LEU A 63 2.69 -1.49 -3.31
CA LEU A 63 1.60 -2.46 -3.38
C LEU A 63 1.94 -3.63 -4.32
N SER A 64 2.65 -3.38 -5.42
CA SER A 64 3.15 -4.45 -6.30
C SER A 64 4.13 -5.38 -5.58
N ALA A 65 4.98 -4.87 -4.69
CA ALA A 65 5.89 -5.70 -3.90
C ALA A 65 5.12 -6.52 -2.85
N LEU A 66 4.21 -5.87 -2.11
CA LEU A 66 3.38 -6.54 -1.09
C LEU A 66 2.42 -7.58 -1.67
N ALA A 67 2.02 -7.45 -2.94
CA ALA A 67 1.22 -8.44 -3.65
C ALA A 67 1.88 -9.83 -3.72
N VAL A 68 3.21 -9.90 -3.75
CA VAL A 68 3.92 -11.19 -3.75
C VAL A 68 4.12 -11.73 -2.33
N GLU A 69 4.35 -10.84 -1.36
CA GLU A 69 4.65 -11.20 0.02
C GLU A 69 3.43 -11.73 0.78
N THR A 70 2.26 -11.12 0.56
CA THR A 70 0.99 -11.48 1.21
C THR A 70 0.17 -12.47 0.38
N LYS A 71 -0.80 -13.16 0.99
CA LYS A 71 -1.57 -14.24 0.35
C LYS A 71 -3.09 -14.03 0.34
N THR A 72 -3.64 -13.35 1.33
CA THR A 72 -5.09 -13.23 1.54
C THR A 72 -5.54 -11.79 1.83
N ILE A 73 -4.71 -10.96 2.48
CA ILE A 73 -5.08 -9.59 2.82
C ILE A 73 -5.26 -8.73 1.56
N LYS A 74 -6.27 -7.85 1.54
CA LYS A 74 -6.49 -6.94 0.41
C LYS A 74 -5.52 -5.78 0.42
N LEU A 75 -5.25 -5.26 -0.77
CA LEU A 75 -4.27 -4.20 -1.02
C LEU A 75 -4.99 -3.00 -1.61
N GLY A 76 -4.67 -1.79 -1.17
CA GLY A 76 -5.30 -0.59 -1.73
C GLY A 76 -4.44 0.66 -1.64
N PRO A 77 -4.50 1.56 -2.64
CA PRO A 77 -3.93 2.89 -2.51
C PRO A 77 -4.85 3.79 -1.68
N LEU A 78 -4.27 4.67 -0.87
CA LEU A 78 -4.96 5.66 -0.04
C LEU A 78 -4.34 7.05 -0.24
N VAL A 79 -4.67 7.77 -1.30
CA VAL A 79 -5.70 7.51 -2.30
C VAL A 79 -5.07 7.18 -3.65
N GLY A 80 -5.79 6.61 -4.62
CA GLY A 80 -5.30 6.62 -6.00
C GLY A 80 -5.38 8.03 -6.59
N CYS A 81 -4.38 8.88 -6.36
CA CYS A 81 -4.45 10.29 -6.74
C CYS A 81 -4.45 10.44 -8.27
N ASN A 82 -5.57 10.92 -8.83
CA ASN A 82 -5.73 10.97 -10.30
C ASN A 82 -4.71 11.90 -10.96
N SER A 83 -4.31 12.97 -10.27
CA SER A 83 -3.46 14.02 -10.84
C SER A 83 -1.99 13.61 -11.00
N PHE A 84 -1.57 12.48 -10.41
CA PHE A 84 -0.16 12.08 -10.41
C PHE A 84 0.25 11.25 -11.62
N ARG A 85 -0.70 10.57 -12.28
CA ARG A 85 -0.38 9.58 -13.32
C ARG A 85 -1.41 9.60 -14.42
N ASN A 86 -0.99 9.26 -15.64
CA ASN A 86 -1.91 9.09 -16.77
C ASN A 86 -2.95 7.99 -16.45
N PRO A 87 -4.26 8.22 -16.67
CA PRO A 87 -5.31 7.29 -16.26
C PRO A 87 -5.21 5.92 -16.94
N SER A 88 -4.84 5.87 -18.22
CA SER A 88 -4.67 4.60 -18.95
C SER A 88 -3.48 3.80 -18.42
N LEU A 89 -2.39 4.49 -18.05
CA LEU A 89 -1.24 3.84 -17.43
C LEU A 89 -1.59 3.33 -16.02
N THR A 90 -2.26 4.15 -15.20
CA THR A 90 -2.71 3.75 -13.85
C THR A 90 -3.63 2.54 -13.90
N ALA A 91 -4.57 2.49 -14.86
CA ALA A 91 -5.43 1.33 -15.06
C ALA A 91 -4.62 0.06 -15.38
N LYS A 92 -3.58 0.18 -16.21
CA LYS A 92 -2.71 -0.97 -16.54
C LYS A 92 -1.85 -1.41 -15.35
N ILE A 93 -1.35 -0.48 -14.55
CA ILE A 93 -0.63 -0.76 -13.30
C ILE A 93 -1.56 -1.52 -12.34
N ALA A 94 -2.76 -1.01 -12.10
CA ALA A 94 -3.76 -1.64 -11.23
C ALA A 94 -4.10 -3.06 -11.70
N ALA A 95 -4.43 -3.23 -12.99
CA ALA A 95 -4.73 -4.55 -13.54
C ALA A 95 -3.56 -5.54 -13.42
N THR A 96 -2.31 -5.05 -13.50
CA THR A 96 -1.13 -5.90 -13.35
C THR A 96 -0.95 -6.37 -11.91
N ILE A 97 -1.10 -5.45 -10.95
CA ILE A 97 -1.02 -5.78 -9.52
C ILE A 97 -2.18 -6.70 -9.12
N ASP A 98 -3.37 -6.50 -9.67
CA ASP A 98 -4.53 -7.37 -9.44
C ASP A 98 -4.24 -8.83 -9.85
N VAL A 99 -3.66 -9.02 -11.04
CA VAL A 99 -3.25 -10.36 -11.52
C VAL A 99 -2.17 -10.97 -10.61
N ILE A 100 -1.14 -10.21 -10.23
CA ILE A 100 -0.06 -10.69 -9.33
C ILE A 100 -0.63 -11.09 -7.97
N SER A 101 -1.53 -10.27 -7.44
CA SER A 101 -2.14 -10.47 -6.12
C SER A 101 -3.25 -11.54 -6.12
N LYS A 102 -3.68 -11.99 -7.31
CA LYS A 102 -4.81 -12.92 -7.52
C LYS A 102 -6.16 -12.34 -7.08
N GLY A 103 -6.47 -11.11 -7.51
CA GLY A 103 -7.77 -10.49 -7.26
C GLY A 103 -7.88 -9.76 -5.92
N ARG A 104 -6.76 -9.35 -5.32
CA ARG A 104 -6.73 -8.72 -3.98
C ARG A 104 -6.55 -7.21 -4.02
N LEU A 105 -6.35 -6.63 -5.20
CA LEU A 105 -6.34 -5.17 -5.38
C LEU A 105 -7.77 -4.63 -5.56
#